data_AF-A0A5N6YFJ3-F1
#
_entry.id   AF-A0A5N6YFJ3-F1
#
_cell.length_a   1.000
_cell.length_b   1.000
_cell.length_c   1.000
_cell.angle_alpha   90.00
_cell.angle_beta   90.00
_cell.angle_gamma   90.00
#
_symmetry.space_group_name_H-M   'P 1'
#
loop_
_entity.id
_entity.type
_entity.pdbx_description
1 polymer ?
#
loop_
_entity_poly.entity_id
_entity_poly.type
_entity_poly.pdbx_seq_one_letter_code
_entity_poly.pdbx_strand_id
1 'polypeptide(L)'
;MESECWTMQLIQRETNIPVPHVRMVESDPNSPVGASFMLMDCLRGNVGMDLSMALPSEHKLGGFSTMVKIQIKMFNIRLPKIGKTTGINDDGSYRQGPIPGLGGPFNTAAEFFRAWSTKVEFGLSHDQLKDAAGSFADEISISGLAFKALMNDMGEELSSSNEDTFPICHGDFGHNNILFDDNYRLLGVIDWEGALAAPCEISGEFPLTLSVVPPTMDVSWNYDENGHPKDAETRQRFADRELYFAIVRQLEKERGLT
;
A
#
# COMPACT_ATOMS: atom_id res chain seq x y z
N MET A 1 6.50 10.67 10.95
CA MET A 1 7.89 11.17 10.88
C MET A 1 8.94 10.18 11.40
N GLU A 2 9.01 9.81 12.69
CA GLU A 2 10.10 8.89 13.14
C GLU A 2 10.05 7.52 12.47
N SER A 3 8.88 6.89 12.41
CA SER A 3 8.71 5.59 11.74
C SER A 3 9.04 5.66 10.24
N GLU A 4 8.74 6.79 9.61
CA GLU A 4 9.05 7.06 8.21
C GLU A 4 10.57 7.13 7.99
N CYS A 5 11.30 7.84 8.86
CA CYS A 5 12.76 7.89 8.83
C CYS A 5 13.37 6.48 8.92
N TRP A 6 12.93 5.70 9.91
CA TRP A 6 13.43 4.34 10.09
C TRP A 6 13.09 3.43 8.91
N THR A 7 11.92 3.64 8.30
CA THR A 7 11.56 2.88 7.11
C THR A 7 12.44 3.25 5.92
N MET A 8 12.68 4.53 5.66
CA MET A 8 13.60 4.95 4.58
C MET A 8 15.02 4.38 4.80
N GLN A 9 15.53 4.40 6.04
CA GLN A 9 16.83 3.79 6.36
C GLN A 9 16.83 2.27 6.12
N LEU A 10 15.77 1.58 6.51
CA LEU A 10 15.60 0.15 6.25
C LEU A 10 15.61 -0.14 4.75
N ILE A 11 14.86 0.63 3.95
CA ILE A 11 14.79 0.46 2.50
C ILE A 11 16.16 0.70 1.84
N GLN A 12 16.91 1.71 2.29
CA GLN A 12 18.26 2.00 1.82
C GLN A 12 19.27 0.90 2.18
N ARG A 13 19.10 0.26 3.34
CA ARG A 13 20.02 -0.78 3.82
C ARG A 13 19.78 -2.12 3.12
N GLU A 14 18.52 -2.49 2.94
CA GLU A 14 18.16 -3.82 2.43
C GLU A 14 17.97 -3.84 0.90
N THR A 15 17.88 -2.68 0.25
CA THR A 15 17.60 -2.58 -1.18
C THR A 15 18.34 -1.44 -1.86
N ASN A 16 18.28 -1.41 -3.18
CA ASN A 16 18.69 -0.26 -4.00
C ASN A 16 17.47 0.51 -4.54
N ILE A 17 16.33 0.50 -3.83
CA ILE A 17 15.23 1.42 -4.14
C ILE A 17 15.72 2.82 -3.79
N PRO A 18 15.71 3.77 -4.75
CA PRO A 18 16.05 5.14 -4.44
C PRO A 18 14.96 5.76 -3.55
N VAL A 19 15.36 6.27 -2.40
CA VAL A 19 14.51 7.04 -1.47
C VAL A 19 15.28 8.28 -1.03
N PRO A 20 14.60 9.37 -0.62
CA PRO A 20 15.29 10.55 -0.09
C PRO A 20 16.24 10.19 1.05
N HIS A 21 17.47 10.73 1.02
CA HIS A 21 18.38 10.57 2.15
C HIS A 21 17.99 11.56 3.25
N VAL A 22 17.66 11.04 4.42
CA VAL A 22 17.40 11.85 5.61
C VAL A 22 18.73 12.41 6.12
N ARG A 23 18.83 13.73 6.16
CA ARG A 23 20.01 14.50 6.62
C ARG A 23 19.92 14.80 8.11
N MET A 24 18.72 15.09 8.59
CA MET A 24 18.45 15.49 9.97
C MET A 24 17.00 15.18 10.33
N VAL A 25 16.79 14.79 11.58
CA VAL A 25 15.46 14.68 12.19
C VAL A 25 15.49 15.46 13.50
N GLU A 26 14.50 16.32 13.69
CA GLU A 26 14.21 16.98 14.97
C GLU A 26 12.85 16.46 15.44
N SER A 27 12.86 15.59 16.45
CA SER A 27 11.64 14.95 16.95
C SER A 27 10.91 15.80 17.99
N ASP A 28 11.56 16.76 18.65
CA ASP A 28 10.92 17.56 19.70
C ASP A 28 9.92 18.56 19.11
N PRO A 29 8.61 18.45 19.42
CA PRO A 29 7.63 19.43 18.98
C PRO A 29 7.89 20.83 19.56
N ASN A 30 8.68 20.95 20.63
CA ASN A 30 9.09 22.21 21.24
C ASN A 30 10.49 22.67 20.80
N SER A 31 11.00 22.16 19.68
CA SER A 31 12.27 22.60 19.09
C SER A 31 12.28 24.13 18.87
N PRO A 32 13.44 24.75 18.60
CA PRO A 32 13.52 26.20 18.34
C PRO A 32 12.63 26.71 17.19
N VAL A 33 12.17 25.83 16.30
CA VAL A 33 11.24 26.16 15.21
C VAL A 33 9.77 25.89 15.57
N GLY A 34 9.49 25.37 16.77
CA GLY A 34 8.15 25.13 17.31
C GLY A 34 7.43 23.92 16.70
N ALA A 35 8.16 22.98 16.10
CA ALA A 35 7.61 21.76 15.53
C ALA A 35 8.67 20.66 15.40
N SER A 36 8.22 19.42 15.34
CA SER A 36 9.04 18.29 14.88
C SER A 36 9.19 18.37 13.36
N PHE A 37 10.38 18.12 12.81
CA PHE A 37 10.62 18.17 11.37
C PHE A 37 11.72 17.21 10.90
N MET A 38 11.76 16.99 9.60
CA MET A 38 12.79 16.22 8.92
C MET A 38 13.37 17.02 7.75
N LEU A 39 14.70 16.98 7.60
CA LEU A 39 15.40 17.46 6.42
C LEU A 39 15.93 16.28 5.64
N MET A 40 15.66 16.24 4.34
CA MET A 40 16.07 15.17 3.44
C MET A 40 16.42 15.70 2.06
N ASP A 41 17.05 14.87 1.24
CA ASP A 41 17.37 15.21 -0.14
C ASP A 41 16.12 15.49 -0.96
N CYS A 42 16.14 16.60 -1.71
CA CYS A 42 15.10 16.91 -2.68
C CYS A 42 15.39 16.18 -4.00
N LEU A 43 14.55 15.20 -4.32
CA LEU A 43 14.58 14.50 -5.59
C LEU A 43 13.85 15.34 -6.64
N ARG A 44 14.56 15.78 -7.68
CA ARG A 44 14.00 16.63 -8.75
C ARG A 44 13.41 15.77 -9.85
N GLY A 45 12.11 15.58 -9.84
CA GLY A 45 11.37 14.81 -10.83
C GLY A 45 9.88 15.16 -10.81
N ASN A 46 9.11 14.42 -11.60
CA ASN A 46 7.67 14.55 -11.70
C ASN A 46 7.00 13.37 -10.99
N VAL A 47 6.00 13.65 -10.16
CA VAL A 47 5.11 12.61 -9.60
C VAL A 47 3.87 12.46 -10.46
N GLY A 48 3.04 11.46 -10.16
CA GLY A 48 1.78 11.20 -10.84
C GLY A 48 0.90 12.43 -11.05
N MET A 49 0.81 13.32 -10.06
CA MET A 49 0.00 14.55 -10.17
C MET A 49 0.50 15.49 -11.27
N ASP A 50 1.82 15.57 -11.47
CA ASP A 50 2.43 16.37 -12.54
C ASP A 50 2.22 15.72 -13.92
N LEU A 51 1.91 14.42 -13.94
CA LEU A 51 1.79 13.58 -15.13
C LEU A 51 0.34 13.16 -15.43
N SER A 52 -0.65 13.96 -14.99
CA SER A 52 -2.08 13.70 -15.23
C SER A 52 -2.59 12.36 -14.67
N MET A 53 -1.95 11.86 -13.61
CA MET A 53 -2.28 10.59 -12.95
C MET A 53 -2.25 9.35 -13.87
N ALA A 54 -1.55 9.43 -15.00
CA ALA A 54 -1.52 8.36 -16.00
C ALA A 54 -0.13 8.21 -16.61
N LEU A 55 0.27 6.95 -16.86
CA LEU A 55 1.44 6.66 -17.68
C LEU A 55 1.05 6.69 -19.16
N PRO A 56 1.75 7.44 -20.03
CA PRO A 56 1.55 7.35 -21.46
C PRO A 56 1.73 5.92 -21.96
N SER A 57 0.97 5.54 -22.98
CA SER A 57 0.91 4.18 -23.51
C SER A 57 2.29 3.63 -23.88
N GLU A 58 3.18 4.44 -24.44
CA GLU A 58 4.54 4.09 -24.80
C GLU A 58 5.45 3.79 -23.58
N HIS A 59 5.12 4.32 -22.41
CA HIS A 59 5.89 4.16 -21.18
C HIS A 59 5.26 3.17 -20.19
N LYS A 60 4.02 2.70 -20.41
CA LYS A 60 3.31 1.77 -19.52
C LYS A 60 4.12 0.53 -19.17
N LEU A 61 4.67 -0.17 -20.16
CA LEU A 61 5.45 -1.40 -19.93
C LEU A 61 6.67 -1.14 -19.04
N GLY A 62 7.42 -0.06 -19.32
CA GLY A 62 8.59 0.32 -18.53
C GLY A 62 8.24 0.78 -17.11
N GLY A 63 7.18 1.58 -16.97
CA GLY A 63 6.68 2.05 -15.69
C GLY A 63 6.17 0.92 -14.80
N PHE A 64 5.36 0.00 -15.36
CA PHE A 64 4.91 -1.18 -14.64
C PHE A 64 6.05 -2.12 -14.29
N SER A 65 7.02 -2.34 -15.20
CA SER A 65 8.22 -3.12 -14.87
C SER A 65 9.01 -2.52 -13.70
N THR A 66 9.14 -1.20 -13.65
CA THR A 66 9.74 -0.49 -12.53
C THR A 66 8.95 -0.71 -11.24
N MET A 67 7.64 -0.52 -11.26
CA MET A 67 6.75 -0.71 -10.10
C MET A 67 6.82 -2.14 -9.54
N VAL A 68 6.75 -3.15 -10.41
CA VAL A 68 6.89 -4.56 -10.01
C VAL A 68 8.24 -4.82 -9.35
N LYS A 69 9.34 -4.30 -9.93
CA LYS A 69 10.69 -4.47 -9.35
C LYS A 69 10.80 -3.84 -7.96
N ILE A 70 10.13 -2.71 -7.72
CA ILE A 70 10.09 -2.06 -6.40
C ILE A 70 9.26 -2.92 -5.44
N GLN A 71 8.04 -3.33 -5.83
CA GLN A 71 7.20 -4.20 -4.99
C GLN A 71 7.91 -5.49 -4.59
N ILE A 72 8.55 -6.20 -5.53
CA ILE A 72 9.30 -7.43 -5.22
C ILE A 72 10.43 -7.16 -4.21
N LYS A 73 11.15 -6.03 -4.34
CA LYS A 73 12.20 -5.67 -3.38
C LYS A 73 11.64 -5.39 -1.99
N MET A 74 10.53 -4.64 -1.89
CA MET A 74 9.85 -4.39 -0.61
C MET A 74 9.32 -5.69 0.00
N PHE A 75 8.68 -6.53 -0.83
CA PHE A 75 8.09 -7.81 -0.43
C PHE A 75 9.13 -8.81 0.09
N ASN A 76 10.37 -8.75 -0.42
CA ASN A 76 11.47 -9.59 0.05
C ASN A 76 12.09 -9.11 1.37
N ILE A 77 11.78 -7.90 1.85
CA ILE A 77 12.17 -7.48 3.18
C ILE A 77 11.15 -8.06 4.17
N ARG A 78 11.59 -9.04 4.97
CA ARG A 78 10.72 -9.79 5.87
C ARG A 78 11.00 -9.42 7.32
N LEU A 79 9.98 -8.98 8.04
CA LEU A 79 10.06 -8.60 9.45
C LEU A 79 9.23 -9.56 10.33
N PRO A 80 9.66 -9.86 11.57
CA PRO A 80 9.02 -10.87 12.42
C PRO A 80 7.62 -10.49 12.93
N LYS A 81 7.19 -9.23 12.80
CA LYS A 81 5.90 -8.75 13.29
C LYS A 81 5.27 -7.76 12.33
N ILE A 82 3.94 -7.70 12.33
CA ILE A 82 3.16 -6.70 11.61
C ILE A 82 3.17 -5.40 12.43
N GLY A 83 3.62 -4.30 11.82
CA GLY A 83 3.73 -3.02 12.52
C GLY A 83 4.63 -2.01 11.83
N LYS A 84 4.71 -0.82 12.41
CA LYS A 84 5.61 0.26 11.96
C LYS A 84 7.06 -0.08 12.29
N THR A 85 8.01 0.21 11.41
CA THR A 85 9.43 0.19 11.77
C THR A 85 9.71 1.37 12.71
N THR A 86 10.25 1.11 13.90
CA THR A 86 10.49 2.13 14.95
C THR A 86 11.95 2.23 15.39
N GLY A 87 12.83 1.41 14.85
CA GLY A 87 14.25 1.45 15.15
C GLY A 87 14.98 0.17 14.81
N ILE A 88 16.20 0.08 15.32
CA ILE A 88 17.08 -1.09 15.23
C ILE A 88 17.48 -1.47 16.66
N ASN A 89 17.49 -2.77 16.96
CA ASN A 89 17.96 -3.32 18.22
C ASN A 89 19.49 -3.46 18.22
N ASP A 90 20.09 -3.69 19.39
CA ASP A 90 21.55 -3.80 19.53
C ASP A 90 22.15 -4.96 18.72
N ASP A 91 21.35 -5.98 18.40
CA ASP A 91 21.73 -7.12 17.56
C ASP A 91 21.60 -6.84 16.05
N GLY A 92 21.19 -5.63 15.65
CA GLY A 92 21.00 -5.22 14.26
C GLY A 92 19.63 -5.54 13.66
N SER A 93 18.76 -6.25 14.40
CA SER A 93 17.39 -6.55 13.98
C SER A 93 16.50 -5.30 14.01
N TYR A 94 15.52 -5.23 13.12
CA TYR A 94 14.58 -4.11 13.10
C TYR A 94 13.52 -4.27 14.19
N ARG A 95 13.21 -3.17 14.87
CA ARG A 95 12.14 -3.09 15.86
C ARG A 95 10.84 -2.68 15.18
N GLN A 96 9.79 -3.45 15.42
CA GLN A 96 8.42 -3.11 15.01
C GLN A 96 7.64 -2.55 16.20
N GLY A 97 6.86 -1.50 15.96
CA GLY A 97 5.97 -0.85 16.91
C GLY A 97 4.52 -0.84 16.45
N PRO A 98 3.62 -0.26 17.27
CA PRO A 98 2.21 -0.20 16.97
C PRO A 98 1.92 0.64 15.71
N ILE A 99 0.84 0.29 15.04
CA ILE A 99 0.24 1.07 13.96
C ILE A 99 -0.70 2.11 14.59
N PRO A 100 -0.55 3.41 14.30
CA PRO A 100 -1.43 4.46 14.82
C PRO A 100 -2.91 4.15 14.59
N GLY A 101 -3.75 4.34 15.61
CA GLY A 101 -5.18 3.98 15.57
C GLY A 101 -5.47 2.48 15.72
N LEU A 102 -4.62 1.61 15.17
CA LEU A 102 -4.87 0.17 15.11
C LEU A 102 -4.24 -0.65 16.26
N GLY A 103 -3.06 -0.28 16.77
CA GLY A 103 -2.34 -0.99 17.83
C GLY A 103 -1.24 -1.94 17.31
N GLY A 104 -0.91 -2.97 18.08
CA GLY A 104 0.18 -3.92 17.77
C GLY A 104 1.52 -3.57 18.47
N PRO A 105 2.67 -4.05 17.97
CA PRO A 105 2.83 -4.88 16.77
C PRO A 105 2.20 -6.27 16.94
N PHE A 106 1.75 -6.87 15.84
CA PHE A 106 1.05 -8.17 15.85
C PHE A 106 1.99 -9.30 15.42
N ASN A 107 1.82 -10.49 16.00
CA ASN A 107 2.63 -11.66 15.66
C ASN A 107 2.02 -12.46 14.51
N THR A 108 0.72 -12.30 14.25
CA THR A 108 0.01 -13.04 13.19
C THR A 108 -0.89 -12.12 12.37
N ALA A 109 -1.16 -12.50 11.12
CA ALA A 109 -2.13 -11.82 10.28
C ALA A 109 -3.55 -11.87 10.88
N ALA A 110 -3.91 -12.96 11.57
CA ALA A 110 -5.19 -13.09 12.27
C ALA A 110 -5.37 -12.05 13.38
N GLU A 111 -4.32 -11.81 14.19
CA GLU A 111 -4.33 -10.74 15.20
C GLU A 111 -4.53 -9.36 14.56
N PHE A 112 -3.85 -9.10 13.44
CA PHE A 112 -4.00 -7.86 12.68
C PHE A 112 -5.42 -7.67 12.12
N PHE A 113 -5.98 -8.67 11.43
CA PHE A 113 -7.32 -8.58 10.84
C PHE A 113 -8.43 -8.45 11.90
N ARG A 114 -8.32 -9.14 13.04
CA ARG A 114 -9.23 -8.97 14.19
C ARG A 114 -9.14 -7.59 14.81
N ALA A 115 -7.93 -7.06 14.96
CA ALA A 115 -7.74 -5.70 15.44
C ALA A 115 -8.34 -4.67 14.46
N TRP A 116 -8.13 -4.87 13.16
CA TRP A 116 -8.66 -4.02 12.10
C TRP A 116 -10.18 -4.06 12.07
N SER A 117 -10.78 -5.25 12.08
CA SER A 117 -12.24 -5.40 12.04
C SER A 117 -12.93 -4.83 13.27
N THR A 118 -12.26 -4.78 14.42
CA THR A 118 -12.78 -4.13 15.62
C THR A 118 -12.76 -2.61 15.51
N LYS A 119 -11.68 -2.06 14.96
CA LYS A 119 -11.36 -0.62 15.02
C LYS A 119 -11.72 0.17 13.77
N VAL A 120 -11.93 -0.48 12.64
CA VAL A 120 -12.29 0.19 11.39
C VAL A 120 -13.64 0.90 11.54
N GLU A 121 -13.69 2.14 11.07
CA GLU A 121 -14.92 2.92 10.93
C GLU A 121 -15.13 3.21 9.45
N PHE A 122 -16.31 2.92 8.93
CA PHE A 122 -16.66 3.26 7.55
C PHE A 122 -17.17 4.71 7.53
N GLY A 123 -16.55 5.53 6.68
CA GLY A 123 -16.41 6.98 6.87
C GLY A 123 -17.64 7.88 6.71
N LEU A 124 -18.84 7.34 6.50
CA LEU A 124 -20.05 8.15 6.42
C LEU A 124 -20.94 7.88 7.64
N SER A 125 -21.38 8.95 8.31
CA SER A 125 -22.46 8.84 9.28
C SER A 125 -23.73 8.32 8.62
N HIS A 126 -24.67 7.82 9.42
CA HIS A 126 -25.93 7.32 8.87
C HIS A 126 -26.69 8.40 8.06
N ASP A 127 -26.69 9.65 8.53
CA ASP A 127 -27.30 10.77 7.80
C ASP A 127 -26.58 11.04 6.47
N GLN A 128 -25.25 10.99 6.46
CA GLN A 128 -24.47 11.13 5.23
C GLN A 128 -24.69 9.96 4.26
N LEU A 129 -24.84 8.74 4.75
CA LEU A 129 -25.21 7.58 3.94
C LEU A 129 -26.61 7.76 3.34
N LYS A 130 -27.55 8.32 4.09
CA LYS A 130 -28.89 8.62 3.60
C LYS A 130 -28.87 9.66 2.50
N ASP A 131 -28.04 10.69 2.65
CA ASP A 131 -27.87 11.71 1.61
C ASP A 131 -27.19 11.15 0.36
N ALA A 132 -26.20 10.26 0.50
CA ALA A 132 -25.43 9.70 -0.60
C ALA A 132 -26.12 8.53 -1.32
N ALA A 133 -26.81 7.66 -0.59
CA ALA A 133 -27.33 6.38 -1.07
C ALA A 133 -28.85 6.23 -0.94
N GLY A 134 -29.55 7.23 -0.39
CA GLY A 134 -31.01 7.26 -0.29
C GLY A 134 -31.56 6.05 0.46
N SER A 135 -32.41 5.27 -0.21
CA SER A 135 -33.04 4.08 0.37
C SER A 135 -32.08 2.94 0.70
N PHE A 136 -30.85 2.96 0.18
CA PHE A 136 -29.85 1.91 0.44
C PHE A 136 -29.04 2.15 1.71
N ALA A 137 -29.22 3.29 2.40
CA ALA A 137 -28.39 3.67 3.55
C ALA A 137 -28.43 2.65 4.71
N ASP A 138 -29.63 2.10 5.01
CA ASP A 138 -29.80 1.07 6.05
C ASP A 138 -29.09 -0.23 5.66
N GLU A 139 -29.28 -0.68 4.41
CA GLU A 139 -28.67 -1.89 3.88
C GLU A 139 -27.13 -1.81 3.89
N ILE A 140 -26.58 -0.67 3.45
CA ILE A 140 -25.13 -0.43 3.46
C ILE A 140 -24.59 -0.41 4.90
N SER A 141 -25.30 0.24 5.82
CA SER A 141 -24.92 0.29 7.24
C SER A 141 -24.87 -1.12 7.85
N ILE A 142 -25.91 -1.93 7.62
CA ILE A 142 -25.99 -3.32 8.09
C ILE A 142 -24.88 -4.17 7.45
N SER A 143 -24.65 -4.02 6.15
CA SER A 143 -23.63 -4.76 5.40
C SER A 143 -22.23 -4.43 5.92
N GLY A 144 -21.94 -3.16 6.24
CA GLY A 144 -20.68 -2.75 6.86
C GLY A 144 -20.45 -3.40 8.22
N LEU A 145 -21.48 -3.47 9.07
CA LEU A 145 -21.39 -4.14 10.37
C LEU A 145 -21.19 -5.66 10.21
N ALA A 146 -21.95 -6.29 9.31
CA ALA A 146 -21.83 -7.72 9.01
C ALA A 146 -20.44 -8.06 8.47
N PHE A 147 -19.88 -7.21 7.61
CA PHE A 147 -18.53 -7.37 7.08
C PHE A 147 -17.46 -7.30 8.18
N LYS A 148 -17.57 -6.35 9.13
CA LYS A 148 -16.68 -6.30 10.30
C LYS A 148 -16.74 -7.59 11.12
N ALA A 149 -17.94 -8.08 11.41
CA ALA A 149 -18.12 -9.33 12.16
C ALA A 149 -17.49 -10.52 11.41
N LEU A 150 -17.78 -10.64 10.11
CA LEU A 150 -17.22 -11.69 9.26
C LEU A 150 -15.68 -11.67 9.23
N MET A 151 -15.07 -10.50 9.07
CA MET A 151 -13.61 -10.35 9.08
C MET A 151 -12.99 -10.71 10.44
N ASN A 152 -13.71 -10.50 11.55
CA ASN A 152 -13.27 -10.93 12.87
C ASN A 152 -13.27 -12.46 13.00
N ASP A 153 -14.39 -13.08 12.62
CA ASP A 153 -14.61 -14.52 12.70
C ASP A 153 -13.64 -15.29 11.79
N MET A 154 -13.41 -14.77 10.57
CA MET A 154 -12.52 -15.36 9.58
C MET A 154 -11.04 -15.02 9.77
N GLY A 155 -10.63 -14.39 10.87
CA GLY A 155 -9.26 -13.89 11.07
C GLY A 155 -8.15 -14.91 10.75
N GLU A 156 -8.34 -16.18 11.13
CA GLU A 156 -7.37 -17.26 10.83
C GLU A 156 -7.39 -17.70 9.36
N GLU A 157 -8.54 -17.60 8.69
CA GLU A 157 -8.77 -18.08 7.32
C GLU A 157 -8.39 -17.03 6.26
N LEU A 158 -8.34 -15.76 6.65
CA LEU A 158 -7.99 -14.65 5.77
C LEU A 158 -6.52 -14.65 5.34
N SER A 159 -5.65 -15.31 6.10
CA SER A 159 -4.24 -15.43 5.77
C SER A 159 -3.97 -16.80 5.14
N SER A 160 -3.57 -16.79 3.88
CA SER A 160 -3.13 -18.00 3.18
C SER A 160 -1.71 -18.44 3.60
N SER A 161 -0.96 -17.52 4.20
CA SER A 161 0.41 -17.72 4.66
C SER A 161 0.47 -17.80 6.19
N ASN A 162 0.97 -18.93 6.70
CA ASN A 162 1.40 -19.11 8.09
C ASN A 162 2.89 -18.77 8.25
N GLU A 163 3.43 -17.85 7.44
CA GLU A 163 4.84 -17.49 7.55
C GLU A 163 5.12 -16.74 8.86
N ASP A 164 6.27 -17.06 9.46
CA ASP A 164 6.76 -16.41 10.68
C ASP A 164 7.24 -14.97 10.45
N THR A 165 7.09 -14.44 9.23
CA THR A 165 7.57 -13.11 8.85
C THR A 165 6.66 -12.43 7.84
N PHE A 166 6.68 -11.10 7.87
CA PHE A 166 5.76 -10.23 7.15
C PHE A 166 6.54 -9.29 6.21
N PRO A 167 6.15 -9.20 4.93
CA PRO A 167 6.75 -8.27 3.97
C PRO A 167 6.54 -6.80 4.38
N ILE A 168 7.49 -5.93 3.99
CA ILE A 168 7.29 -4.48 4.02
C ILE A 168 6.37 -4.06 2.86
N CYS A 169 5.41 -3.19 3.17
CA CYS A 169 4.59 -2.49 2.19
C CYS A 169 4.69 -0.96 2.38
N HIS A 170 4.46 -0.22 1.30
CA HIS A 170 4.53 1.26 1.30
C HIS A 170 3.34 1.93 2.02
N GLY A 171 2.16 1.28 2.01
CA GLY A 171 0.90 1.84 2.51
C GLY A 171 0.16 2.74 1.50
N ASP A 172 0.86 3.39 0.59
CA ASP A 172 0.28 4.18 -0.52
C ASP A 172 1.14 4.06 -1.79
N PHE A 173 1.33 2.83 -2.27
CA PHE A 173 2.22 2.58 -3.40
C PHE A 173 1.51 2.89 -4.72
N GLY A 174 2.03 3.86 -5.48
CA GLY A 174 1.44 4.21 -6.77
C GLY A 174 2.23 5.30 -7.49
N HIS A 175 1.76 5.66 -8.67
CA HIS A 175 2.33 6.75 -9.47
C HIS A 175 2.39 8.09 -8.73
N ASN A 176 1.50 8.33 -7.75
CA ASN A 176 1.50 9.49 -6.86
C ASN A 176 2.77 9.60 -6.00
N ASN A 177 3.40 8.48 -5.66
CA ASN A 177 4.55 8.42 -4.75
C ASN A 177 5.84 7.91 -5.43
N ILE A 178 5.84 7.84 -6.76
CA ILE A 178 7.01 7.46 -7.56
C ILE A 178 7.41 8.64 -8.43
N LEU A 179 8.66 9.06 -8.31
CA LEU A 179 9.23 10.14 -9.11
C LEU A 179 9.89 9.59 -10.36
N PHE A 180 9.60 10.25 -11.48
CA PHE A 180 10.20 9.99 -12.77
C PHE A 180 10.94 11.20 -13.31
N ASP A 181 11.97 10.97 -14.11
CA ASP A 181 12.53 12.00 -14.99
C ASP A 181 11.71 12.14 -16.28
N ASP A 182 12.10 13.08 -17.15
CA ASP A 182 11.42 13.35 -18.42
C ASP A 182 11.42 12.15 -19.39
N ASN A 183 12.23 11.11 -19.12
CA ASN A 183 12.29 9.87 -19.90
C ASN A 183 11.58 8.71 -19.19
N TYR A 184 10.75 8.98 -18.19
CA TYR A 184 10.02 7.98 -17.39
C TYR A 184 10.95 6.98 -16.68
N ARG A 185 12.18 7.40 -16.34
CA ARG A 185 13.10 6.59 -15.52
C ARG A 185 12.91 6.91 -14.04
N LEU A 186 12.97 5.88 -13.21
CA LEU A 186 12.82 6.00 -11.76
C LEU A 186 13.89 6.92 -11.16
N LEU A 187 13.46 7.93 -10.41
CA LEU A 187 14.32 8.79 -9.60
C LEU A 187 14.20 8.51 -8.11
N GLY A 188 13.02 8.09 -7.64
CA GLY A 188 12.77 7.91 -6.22
C GLY A 188 11.38 7.37 -5.90
N VAL A 189 11.26 6.80 -4.71
CA VAL A 189 9.98 6.51 -4.05
C VAL A 189 9.93 7.36 -2.77
N ILE A 190 8.85 8.10 -2.58
CA ILE A 190 8.67 9.08 -1.50
C ILE A 190 7.44 8.74 -0.67
N ASP A 191 7.23 9.49 0.41
CA ASP A 191 6.02 9.39 1.24
C ASP A 191 5.86 8.02 1.92
N TRP A 192 6.88 7.66 2.71
CA TRP A 192 6.93 6.38 3.42
C TRP A 192 6.17 6.40 4.75
N GLU A 193 5.37 7.44 5.03
CA GLU A 193 4.70 7.58 6.32
C GLU A 193 3.66 6.48 6.55
N GLY A 194 3.07 5.96 5.47
CA GLY A 194 2.12 4.85 5.45
C GLY A 194 2.76 3.49 5.66
N ALA A 195 4.07 3.36 5.46
CA ALA A 195 4.74 2.07 5.35
C ALA A 195 4.78 1.27 6.66
N LEU A 196 4.67 -0.05 6.53
CA LEU A 196 4.66 -1.02 7.63
C LEU A 196 5.08 -2.41 7.14
N ALA A 197 5.43 -3.30 8.07
CA ALA A 197 5.33 -4.73 7.81
C ALA A 197 3.86 -5.14 7.90
N ALA A 198 3.34 -5.82 6.89
CA ALA A 198 1.92 -6.16 6.75
C ALA A 198 1.71 -7.62 6.33
N PRO A 199 0.50 -8.18 6.50
CA PRO A 199 0.13 -9.46 5.88
C PRO A 199 0.47 -9.50 4.38
N CYS A 200 0.70 -10.70 3.84
CA CYS A 200 1.00 -10.88 2.42
C CYS A 200 -0.15 -10.41 1.54
N GLU A 201 -1.39 -10.61 2.01
CA GLU A 201 -2.64 -10.23 1.35
C GLU A 201 -2.73 -8.71 1.14
N ILE A 202 -2.19 -7.93 2.07
CA ILE A 202 -2.11 -6.46 1.97
C ILE A 202 -0.90 -6.03 1.14
N SER A 203 0.23 -6.71 1.33
CA SER A 203 1.50 -6.32 0.67
C SER A 203 1.54 -6.69 -0.81
N GLY A 204 0.72 -7.64 -1.25
CA GLY A 204 0.56 -8.06 -2.64
C GLY A 204 -0.47 -7.25 -3.42
N GLU A 205 -1.05 -6.18 -2.85
CA GLU A 205 -2.00 -5.35 -3.56
C GLU A 205 -1.37 -4.67 -4.79
N PHE A 206 -2.22 -4.44 -5.79
CA PHE A 206 -1.81 -3.68 -6.97
C PHE A 206 -1.48 -2.24 -6.57
N PRO A 207 -0.53 -1.58 -7.25
CA PRO A 207 -0.30 -0.15 -7.06
C PRO A 207 -1.61 0.64 -7.24
N LEU A 208 -1.77 1.76 -6.51
CA LEU A 208 -2.98 2.58 -6.52
C LEU A 208 -3.42 2.99 -7.94
N THR A 209 -2.45 3.20 -8.85
CA THR A 209 -2.68 3.45 -10.29
C THR A 209 -3.56 2.40 -10.97
N LEU A 210 -3.51 1.16 -10.48
CA LEU A 210 -4.17 -0.03 -11.00
C LEU A 210 -5.32 -0.50 -10.10
N SER A 211 -5.69 0.28 -9.09
CA SER A 211 -6.80 -0.04 -8.19
C SER A 211 -8.13 -0.03 -8.95
N VAL A 212 -8.93 -1.09 -8.75
CA VAL A 212 -10.27 -1.23 -9.30
C VAL A 212 -11.17 -1.82 -8.22
N VAL A 213 -12.45 -1.46 -8.25
CA VAL A 213 -13.45 -2.16 -7.45
C VAL A 213 -13.61 -3.56 -8.04
N PRO A 214 -13.46 -4.64 -7.24
CA PRO A 214 -13.71 -5.99 -7.72
C PRO A 214 -15.14 -6.10 -8.27
N PRO A 215 -15.38 -6.79 -9.41
CA PRO A 215 -16.73 -6.90 -9.97
C PRO A 215 -17.77 -7.48 -9.01
N THR A 216 -17.35 -8.34 -8.08
CA THR A 216 -18.18 -8.90 -7.02
C THR A 216 -18.63 -7.89 -5.96
N MET A 217 -17.93 -6.76 -5.86
CA MET A 217 -18.21 -5.66 -4.92
C MET A 217 -18.76 -4.41 -5.61
N ASP A 218 -18.91 -4.44 -6.93
CA ASP A 218 -19.41 -3.34 -7.73
C ASP A 218 -20.86 -3.59 -8.19
N VAL A 219 -21.52 -2.56 -8.68
CA VAL A 219 -22.91 -2.63 -9.15
C VAL A 219 -22.98 -3.28 -10.53
N SER A 220 -23.86 -4.27 -10.68
CA SER A 220 -23.94 -5.11 -11.89
C SER A 220 -24.22 -4.33 -13.18
N TRP A 221 -24.87 -3.17 -13.10
CA TRP A 221 -25.16 -2.34 -14.27
C TRP A 221 -23.91 -1.66 -14.87
N ASN A 222 -22.78 -1.63 -14.16
CA ASN A 222 -21.50 -1.16 -14.71
C ASN A 222 -20.89 -2.14 -15.74
N TYR A 223 -21.42 -3.36 -15.82
CA TYR A 223 -20.88 -4.45 -16.64
C TYR A 223 -21.81 -4.81 -17.80
N ASP A 224 -21.22 -5.24 -18.92
CA ASP A 224 -21.93 -5.78 -20.08
C ASP A 224 -22.34 -7.25 -19.87
N GLU A 225 -23.03 -7.82 -20.85
CA GLU A 225 -23.54 -9.21 -20.81
C GLU A 225 -22.44 -10.27 -20.67
N ASN A 226 -21.18 -9.92 -20.98
CA ASN A 226 -20.02 -10.80 -20.85
C ASN A 226 -19.28 -10.57 -19.52
N GLY A 227 -19.78 -9.68 -18.66
CA GLY A 227 -19.15 -9.33 -17.39
C GLY A 227 -17.97 -8.36 -17.52
N HIS A 228 -17.80 -7.68 -18.67
CA HIS A 228 -16.75 -6.67 -18.82
C HIS A 228 -17.26 -5.29 -18.40
N PRO A 229 -16.40 -4.43 -17.81
CA PRO A 229 -16.76 -3.04 -17.56
C PRO A 229 -17.19 -2.33 -18.86
N LYS A 230 -18.30 -1.58 -18.78
CA LYS A 230 -18.78 -0.72 -19.87
C LYS A 230 -17.91 0.52 -20.04
N ASP A 231 -17.40 1.06 -18.93
CA ASP A 231 -16.49 2.19 -18.93
C ASP A 231 -15.12 1.80 -19.53
N ALA A 232 -14.67 2.60 -20.50
CA ALA A 232 -13.46 2.32 -21.26
C ALA A 232 -12.19 2.44 -20.41
N GLU A 233 -12.15 3.39 -19.47
CA GLU A 233 -11.01 3.58 -18.57
C GLU A 233 -10.87 2.38 -17.63
N THR A 234 -11.97 1.96 -17.02
CA THR A 234 -12.03 0.78 -16.15
C THR A 234 -11.61 -0.47 -16.92
N ARG A 235 -12.12 -0.66 -18.14
CA ARG A 235 -11.72 -1.77 -19.02
C ARG A 235 -10.21 -1.76 -19.31
N GLN A 236 -9.64 -0.58 -19.59
CA GLN A 236 -8.20 -0.43 -19.77
C GLN A 236 -7.42 -0.74 -18.48
N ARG A 237 -7.93 -0.35 -17.31
CA ARG A 237 -7.28 -0.63 -16.02
C ARG A 237 -7.25 -2.13 -15.71
N PHE A 238 -8.29 -2.89 -16.06
CA PHE A 238 -8.23 -4.36 -16.01
C PHE A 238 -7.18 -4.95 -16.96
N ALA A 239 -7.10 -4.46 -18.20
CA ALA A 239 -6.05 -4.89 -19.13
C ALA A 239 -4.64 -4.54 -18.61
N ASP A 240 -4.48 -3.39 -17.97
CA ASP A 240 -3.23 -2.98 -17.33
C ASP A 240 -2.87 -3.87 -16.13
N ARG A 241 -3.85 -4.36 -15.35
CA ARG A 241 -3.63 -5.37 -14.28
C ARG A 241 -3.13 -6.70 -14.85
N GLU A 242 -3.69 -7.17 -15.96
CA GLU A 242 -3.22 -8.40 -16.62
C GLU A 242 -1.78 -8.26 -17.12
N LEU A 243 -1.43 -7.10 -17.70
CA LEU A 243 -0.06 -6.79 -18.08
C LEU A 243 0.87 -6.77 -16.86
N TYR A 244 0.47 -6.09 -15.79
CA TYR A 244 1.23 -6.02 -14.55
C TYR A 244 1.53 -7.41 -13.98
N PHE A 245 0.49 -8.26 -13.92
CA PHE A 245 0.61 -9.63 -13.45
C PHE A 245 1.49 -10.51 -14.35
N ALA A 246 1.42 -10.33 -15.68
CA ALA A 246 2.31 -11.00 -16.60
C ALA A 246 3.79 -10.62 -16.37
N ILE A 247 4.07 -9.35 -16.05
CA ILE A 247 5.41 -8.88 -15.70
C ILE A 247 5.90 -9.51 -14.39
N VAL A 248 5.04 -9.60 -13.36
CA VAL A 248 5.35 -10.28 -12.09
C VAL A 248 5.79 -11.72 -12.37
N ARG A 249 4.96 -12.50 -13.06
CA ARG A 249 5.25 -13.91 -13.40
C ARG A 249 6.56 -14.07 -14.17
N GLN A 250 6.82 -13.19 -15.12
CA GLN A 250 8.06 -13.22 -15.89
C GLN A 250 9.29 -12.99 -15.00
N LEU A 251 9.23 -12.00 -14.10
CA LEU A 251 10.33 -11.69 -13.18
C LEU A 251 10.52 -12.77 -12.10
N GLU A 252 9.44 -13.41 -11.64
CA GLU A 252 9.51 -14.56 -10.73
C GLU A 252 10.22 -15.75 -11.39
N LYS A 253 9.87 -16.06 -12.64
CA LYS A 253 10.52 -17.11 -13.43
C LYS A 253 12.00 -16.82 -13.66
N GLU A 254 12.37 -15.59 -14.00
CA GLU A 254 13.78 -15.17 -14.16
C GLU A 254 14.60 -15.34 -12.87
N ARG A 255 13.94 -15.31 -11.71
CA ARG A 255 14.54 -15.49 -10.39
C ARG A 255 14.45 -16.93 -9.87
N GLY A 256 13.80 -17.83 -10.61
CA GLY A 256 13.61 -19.23 -10.21
C GLY A 256 12.64 -19.41 -9.03
N LEU A 257 11.70 -18.49 -8.84
CA LEU A 257 10.68 -18.57 -7.78
C LEU A 257 9.45 -19.38 -8.21
N THR A 258 9.27 -19.58 -9.52
CA THR A 258 8.16 -20.34 -10.16
C THR A 258 8.63 -21.07 -11.40
#